data_AF-A0A350KN47-F1
#
_entry.id   AF-A0A350KN47-F1
#
_cell.length_a   1.000
_cell.length_b   1.000
_cell.length_c   1.000
_cell.angle_alpha   90.00
_cell.angle_beta   90.00
_cell.angle_gamma   90.00
#
_symmetry.space_group_name_H-M   'P 1'
#
loop_
_entity.id
_entity.type
_entity.pdbx_description
1 polymer ?
#
loop_
_entity_poly.entity_id
_entity_poly.type
_entity_poly.pdbx_seq_one_letter_code
_entity_poly.pdbx_strand_id
1 'polypeptide(L)'
;MSLTPEEQARQIIDDRLIKSGWIIQDRADFDRTAAVGVAVREFMMRDGTEADYLLFVNGKAAGVIEAKKSGVSLSGVENQSAAYAAALPDYVKKATDFLPFVYEATDTETWFTDYRDHTPRARRVFSFHRPETLATELAQETTLRNRLQTMPPLNKIGLRQCQIEAITGLETSLAKGQPRSLIQMATGAGKTFTACNFVYRLIKHAKAKRVLFLVDRNNLGAQTKKEFSNFYLNDENRYFTDAYIVQHMQHNTVDKDAKVVITTIQRLYSMLRGEADYDSANEDVSAYELGALGKPATIEYNRDLPPEFFDFIVTDECHRSIYGDWRQVLEYFDAFTVGLTATPSKLTLGYFNQNIVAEYPYERSVIDGV
;
A
#
# COMPACT_ATOMS: atom_id res chain seq x y z
N MET A 1 10.05 1.84 39.26
CA MET A 1 11.30 1.52 38.54
C MET A 1 11.19 2.12 37.15
N SER A 2 12.27 2.63 36.56
CA SER A 2 12.27 3.07 35.16
C SER A 2 12.22 1.85 34.25
N LEU A 3 11.30 1.86 33.28
CA LEU A 3 11.22 0.82 32.25
C LEU A 3 12.54 0.73 31.48
N THR A 4 12.94 -0.48 31.13
CA THR A 4 14.03 -0.72 30.19
C THR A 4 13.68 -0.18 28.79
N PRO A 5 14.67 0.13 27.94
CA PRO A 5 14.41 0.57 26.56
C PRO A 5 13.58 -0.43 25.74
N GLU A 6 13.67 -1.72 26.08
CA GLU A 6 12.91 -2.81 25.45
C GLU A 6 11.44 -2.79 25.87
N GLU A 7 11.18 -2.62 27.17
CA GLU A 7 9.81 -2.46 27.68
C GLU A 7 9.14 -1.18 27.15
N GLN A 8 9.91 -0.09 26.97
CA GLN A 8 9.40 1.15 26.35
C GLN A 8 9.01 0.94 24.87
N ALA A 9 9.86 0.25 24.10
CA ALA A 9 9.55 -0.09 22.71
C ALA A 9 8.31 -1.00 22.63
N ARG A 10 8.20 -1.95 23.56
CA ARG A 10 7.05 -2.87 23.67
C ARG A 10 5.73 -2.15 23.93
N GLN A 11 5.72 -1.12 24.78
CA GLN A 11 4.51 -0.30 25.01
C GLN A 11 4.03 0.39 23.73
N ILE A 12 4.96 0.90 22.92
CA ILE A 12 4.61 1.56 21.65
C ILE A 12 4.12 0.52 20.62
N ILE A 13 4.70 -0.68 20.61
CA ILE A 13 4.22 -1.80 19.79
C ILE A 13 2.80 -2.22 20.21
N ASP A 14 2.56 -2.35 21.51
CA ASP A 14 1.24 -2.67 22.07
C ASP A 14 0.20 -1.63 21.64
N ASP A 15 0.50 -0.34 21.77
CA ASP A 15 -0.39 0.74 21.34
C ASP A 15 -0.71 0.68 19.84
N ARG A 16 0.29 0.36 19.00
CA ARG A 16 0.09 0.21 17.56
C ARG A 16 -0.78 -1.01 17.23
N LEU A 17 -0.56 -2.14 17.90
CA LEU A 17 -1.37 -3.35 17.74
C LEU A 17 -2.84 -3.09 18.12
N ILE A 18 -3.07 -2.45 19.27
CA ILE A 18 -4.41 -2.07 19.74
C ILE A 18 -5.10 -1.13 18.75
N LYS A 19 -4.40 -0.09 18.27
CA LYS A 19 -4.93 0.82 17.23
C LYS A 19 -5.28 0.08 15.94
N SER A 20 -4.49 -0.93 15.57
CA SER A 20 -4.77 -1.83 14.45
C SER A 20 -5.85 -2.89 14.71
N GLY A 21 -6.46 -2.92 15.90
CA GLY A 21 -7.59 -3.78 16.21
C GLY A 21 -7.22 -5.15 16.82
N TRP A 22 -5.98 -5.35 17.23
CA TRP A 22 -5.55 -6.57 17.91
C TRP A 22 -5.93 -6.55 19.40
N ILE A 23 -6.36 -7.70 19.91
CA ILE A 23 -6.38 -7.93 21.36
C ILE A 23 -5.02 -8.47 21.78
N ILE A 24 -4.41 -7.85 22.80
CA ILE A 24 -3.13 -8.29 23.35
C ILE A 24 -3.39 -9.10 24.61
N GLN A 25 -2.72 -10.23 24.74
CA GLN A 25 -2.80 -11.12 25.90
C GLN A 25 -1.40 -11.50 26.38
N ASP A 26 -1.27 -11.74 27.68
CA ASP A 26 -0.12 -12.47 28.22
C ASP A 26 -0.37 -13.98 28.16
N ARG A 27 0.71 -14.77 28.30
CA ARG A 27 0.64 -16.24 28.34
C ARG A 27 -0.37 -16.78 29.36
N ALA A 28 -0.50 -16.11 30.51
CA ALA A 28 -1.41 -16.51 31.58
C ALA A 28 -2.89 -16.38 31.20
N ASP A 29 -3.21 -15.44 30.31
CA ASP A 29 -4.57 -15.09 29.89
C ASP A 29 -4.88 -15.62 28.48
N PHE A 30 -4.17 -16.68 28.05
CA PHE A 30 -4.22 -17.17 26.69
C PHE A 30 -5.61 -17.71 26.30
N ASP A 31 -6.32 -16.92 25.52
CA ASP A 31 -7.53 -17.29 24.78
C ASP A 31 -7.40 -16.85 23.31
N ARG A 32 -6.95 -17.79 22.47
CA ARG A 32 -6.84 -17.59 21.01
C ARG A 32 -8.17 -17.29 20.32
N THR A 33 -9.32 -17.44 20.98
CA THR A 33 -10.65 -17.22 20.42
C THR A 33 -11.30 -15.92 20.87
N ALA A 34 -10.61 -15.10 21.67
CA ALA A 34 -11.15 -13.85 22.22
C ALA A 34 -11.55 -12.81 21.16
N ALA A 35 -10.92 -12.84 19.97
CA ALA A 35 -11.27 -11.99 18.83
C ALA A 35 -10.81 -12.61 17.51
N VAL A 36 -11.09 -11.91 16.40
CA VAL A 36 -10.52 -12.23 15.08
C VAL A 36 -8.99 -12.24 15.13
N GLY A 37 -8.39 -11.26 15.83
CA GLY A 37 -6.94 -11.17 16.02
C GLY A 37 -6.55 -11.12 17.49
N VAL A 38 -5.67 -12.04 17.89
CA VAL A 38 -5.07 -12.07 19.22
C VAL A 38 -3.55 -12.09 19.07
N ALA A 39 -2.86 -11.15 19.70
CA ALA A 39 -1.41 -11.09 19.79
C ALA A 39 -1.00 -11.51 21.21
N VAL A 40 -0.32 -12.66 21.34
CA VAL A 40 0.08 -13.20 22.63
C VAL A 40 1.54 -12.87 22.89
N ARG A 41 1.81 -12.12 23.95
CA ARG A 41 3.15 -11.67 24.34
C ARG A 41 4.00 -12.83 24.82
N GLU A 42 5.28 -12.76 24.47
CA GLU A 42 6.35 -13.63 24.95
C GLU A 42 5.99 -15.12 24.77
N PHE A 43 5.45 -15.51 23.63
CA PHE A 43 4.91 -16.86 23.46
C PHE A 43 6.03 -17.91 23.46
N MET A 44 5.93 -18.90 24.36
CA MET A 44 6.93 -19.97 24.50
C MET A 44 6.74 -21.08 23.47
N MET A 45 7.81 -21.39 22.76
CA MET A 45 7.88 -22.46 21.77
C MET A 45 8.27 -23.79 22.42
N ARG A 46 8.08 -24.89 21.70
CA ARG A 46 8.38 -26.26 22.17
C ARG A 46 9.88 -26.49 22.40
N ASP A 47 10.74 -25.81 21.66
CA ASP A 47 12.19 -25.90 21.78
C ASP A 47 12.79 -24.97 22.85
N GLY A 48 11.93 -24.27 23.60
CA GLY A 48 12.34 -23.32 24.64
C GLY A 48 12.71 -21.93 24.13
N THR A 49 12.62 -21.69 22.81
CA THR A 49 12.68 -20.32 22.28
C THR A 49 11.39 -19.56 22.57
N GLU A 50 11.46 -18.24 22.52
CA GLU A 50 10.34 -17.36 22.84
C GLU A 50 10.20 -16.31 21.74
N ALA A 51 9.00 -16.16 21.20
CA ALA A 51 8.68 -15.06 20.29
C ALA A 51 8.09 -13.88 21.08
N ASP A 52 8.49 -12.64 20.78
CA ASP A 52 7.96 -11.46 21.47
C ASP A 52 6.43 -11.39 21.34
N TYR A 53 5.89 -11.71 20.17
CA TYR A 53 4.46 -11.92 19.97
C TYR A 53 4.21 -13.08 19.02
N LEU A 54 3.27 -13.96 19.38
CA LEU A 54 2.64 -14.89 18.44
C LEU A 54 1.26 -14.36 18.05
N LEU A 55 1.04 -14.21 16.74
CA LEU A 55 -0.19 -13.69 16.17
C LEU A 55 -1.15 -14.81 15.80
N PHE A 56 -2.35 -14.74 16.34
CA PHE A 56 -3.46 -15.62 16.02
C PHE A 56 -4.50 -14.87 15.19
N VAL A 57 -4.90 -15.45 14.07
CA VAL A 57 -6.00 -14.97 13.23
C VAL A 57 -7.05 -16.06 13.15
N ASN A 58 -8.29 -15.74 13.52
CA ASN A 58 -9.39 -16.71 13.69
C ASN A 58 -8.97 -17.93 14.54
N GLY A 59 -8.23 -17.65 15.62
CA GLY A 59 -7.70 -18.64 16.56
C GLY A 59 -6.62 -19.57 16.01
N LYS A 60 -6.07 -19.32 14.84
CA LYS A 60 -4.94 -20.09 14.30
C LYS A 60 -3.69 -19.22 14.26
N ALA A 61 -2.55 -19.77 14.67
CA ALA A 61 -1.27 -19.09 14.58
C ALA A 61 -0.97 -18.78 13.11
N ALA A 62 -0.75 -17.49 12.82
CA ALA A 62 -0.63 -16.95 11.47
C ALA A 62 0.60 -16.05 11.30
N GLY A 63 1.25 -15.65 12.39
CA GLY A 63 2.42 -14.80 12.29
C GLY A 63 3.14 -14.60 13.60
N VAL A 64 4.26 -13.88 13.53
CA VAL A 64 5.07 -13.48 14.68
C VAL A 64 5.47 -12.02 14.56
N ILE A 65 5.71 -11.38 15.70
CA ILE A 65 6.35 -10.08 15.77
C ILE A 65 7.62 -10.25 16.58
N GLU A 66 8.73 -9.78 16.01
CA GLU A 66 10.02 -9.65 16.66
C GLU A 66 10.21 -8.18 17.08
N ALA A 67 10.17 -7.92 18.38
CA ALA A 67 10.43 -6.60 18.92
C ALA A 67 11.93 -6.37 19.04
N LYS A 68 12.38 -5.16 18.73
CA LYS A 68 13.78 -4.74 18.89
C LYS A 68 13.86 -3.42 19.63
N LYS A 69 15.00 -3.21 20.30
CA LYS A 69 15.30 -1.96 21.00
C LYS A 69 15.40 -0.81 20.00
N SER A 70 15.06 0.40 20.46
CA SER A 70 15.19 1.63 19.67
C SER A 70 16.61 1.78 19.11
N GLY A 71 16.71 2.22 17.84
CA GLY A 71 17.98 2.47 17.16
C GLY A 71 18.69 1.24 16.58
N VAL A 72 18.14 0.03 16.70
CA VAL A 72 18.66 -1.17 16.02
C VAL A 72 18.13 -1.21 14.58
N SER A 73 19.03 -1.34 13.60
CA SER A 73 18.62 -1.55 12.21
C SER A 73 17.89 -2.87 12.06
N LEU A 74 16.72 -2.84 11.42
CA LEU A 74 15.92 -4.03 11.11
C LEU A 74 16.39 -4.73 9.82
N SER A 75 17.45 -4.25 9.17
CA SER A 75 18.00 -4.86 7.95
C SER A 75 18.72 -6.19 8.23
N GLY A 76 18.32 -7.27 7.55
CA GLY A 76 19.12 -8.50 7.44
C GLY A 76 18.75 -9.65 8.40
N VAL A 77 17.55 -9.65 8.99
CA VAL A 77 17.10 -10.67 9.95
C VAL A 77 16.01 -11.59 9.36
N GLU A 78 16.05 -11.85 8.04
CA GLU A 78 14.98 -12.54 7.28
C GLU A 78 14.82 -14.06 7.51
N ASN A 79 15.35 -14.68 8.59
CA ASN A 79 15.37 -16.16 8.72
C ASN A 79 14.86 -16.76 10.06
N GLN A 80 14.02 -16.08 10.83
CA GLN A 80 13.49 -16.65 12.10
C GLN A 80 12.11 -17.32 11.99
N SER A 81 11.28 -16.97 11.00
CA SER A 81 9.87 -17.39 10.96
C SER A 81 9.65 -18.89 10.73
N ALA A 82 10.46 -19.51 9.87
CA ALA A 82 10.41 -20.95 9.62
C ALA A 82 10.80 -21.76 10.86
N ALA A 83 11.76 -21.26 11.65
CA ALA A 83 12.17 -21.89 12.90
C ALA A 83 11.01 -21.89 13.91
N TYR A 84 10.36 -20.73 14.10
CA TYR A 84 9.19 -20.65 14.98
C TYR A 84 8.04 -21.56 14.55
N ALA A 85 7.71 -21.60 13.26
CA ALA A 85 6.61 -22.43 12.78
C ALA A 85 6.84 -23.93 13.03
N ALA A 86 8.09 -24.39 12.96
CA ALA A 86 8.49 -25.76 13.27
C ALA A 86 8.52 -26.04 14.79
N ALA A 87 8.73 -24.99 15.59
CA ALA A 87 8.82 -25.06 17.04
C ALA A 87 7.48 -24.79 17.78
N LEU A 88 6.38 -24.49 17.07
CA LEU A 88 5.07 -24.28 17.69
C LEU A 88 4.65 -25.48 18.57
N PRO A 89 4.11 -25.25 19.78
CA PRO A 89 3.57 -26.32 20.62
C PRO A 89 2.43 -27.09 19.93
N ASP A 90 2.31 -28.39 20.21
CA ASP A 90 1.37 -29.29 19.51
C ASP A 90 -0.11 -28.88 19.69
N TYR A 91 -0.44 -28.16 20.76
CA TYR A 91 -1.81 -27.66 21.01
C TYR A 91 -2.16 -26.42 20.16
N VAL A 92 -1.17 -25.77 19.54
CA VAL A 92 -1.35 -24.58 18.71
C VAL A 92 -1.73 -24.99 17.29
N LYS A 93 -2.95 -24.66 16.89
CA LYS A 93 -3.37 -24.81 15.49
C LYS A 93 -2.76 -23.73 14.62
N LYS A 94 -2.26 -24.10 13.45
CA LYS A 94 -1.64 -23.19 12.48
C LYS A 94 -2.61 -22.81 11.36
N ALA A 95 -2.48 -21.60 10.84
CA ALA A 95 -3.28 -21.12 9.72
C ALA A 95 -2.81 -21.74 8.39
N THR A 96 -1.49 -21.91 8.25
CA THR A 96 -0.83 -22.64 7.17
C THR A 96 0.27 -23.54 7.76
N ASP A 97 0.99 -24.31 6.94
CA ASP A 97 2.07 -25.18 7.43
C ASP A 97 3.27 -24.42 8.01
N PHE A 98 3.36 -23.12 7.71
CA PHE A 98 4.34 -22.17 8.22
C PHE A 98 3.65 -20.97 8.87
N LEU A 99 4.43 -20.00 9.39
CA LEU A 99 3.89 -18.73 9.89
C LEU A 99 4.10 -17.67 8.80
N PRO A 100 3.06 -17.33 8.01
CA PRO A 100 3.24 -16.51 6.82
C PRO A 100 3.57 -15.05 7.13
N PHE A 101 3.00 -14.49 8.21
CA PHE A 101 3.11 -13.07 8.50
C PHE A 101 4.20 -12.78 9.53
N VAL A 102 5.22 -12.05 9.12
CA VAL A 102 6.37 -11.79 9.99
C VAL A 102 6.57 -10.30 10.07
N TYR A 103 6.60 -9.80 11.30
CA TYR A 103 6.89 -8.41 11.58
C TYR A 103 8.17 -8.26 12.37
N GLU A 104 8.91 -7.22 12.05
CA GLU A 104 10.03 -6.75 12.85
C GLU A 104 9.72 -5.31 13.24
N ALA A 105 9.71 -5.00 14.54
CA ALA A 105 9.22 -3.73 15.02
C ALA A 105 10.12 -3.11 16.10
N THR A 106 10.29 -1.80 16.02
CA THR A 106 10.83 -0.97 17.09
C THR A 106 9.75 0.02 17.56
N ASP A 107 10.13 0.93 18.45
CA ASP A 107 9.37 2.12 18.80
C ASP A 107 9.06 3.05 17.60
N THR A 108 9.75 2.92 16.47
CA THR A 108 9.73 3.89 15.37
C THR A 108 9.46 3.28 14.00
N GLU A 109 9.85 2.02 13.80
CA GLU A 109 9.69 1.32 12.52
C GLU A 109 8.93 0.02 12.67
N THR A 110 8.28 -0.39 11.58
CA THR A 110 7.62 -1.69 11.47
C THR A 110 7.85 -2.20 10.06
N TRP A 111 8.46 -3.38 9.97
CA TRP A 111 8.70 -4.09 8.73
C TRP A 111 7.80 -5.31 8.68
N PHE A 112 7.37 -5.68 7.49
CA PHE A 112 6.46 -6.78 7.25
C PHE A 112 6.90 -7.62 6.06
N THR A 113 6.88 -8.94 6.23
CA THR A 113 7.12 -9.94 5.20
C THR A 113 5.96 -10.92 5.17
N ASP A 114 5.46 -11.23 3.98
CA ASP A 114 4.53 -12.33 3.74
C ASP A 114 5.26 -13.48 3.05
N TYR A 115 5.50 -14.57 3.78
CA TYR A 115 6.23 -15.74 3.28
C TYR A 115 5.43 -16.60 2.30
N ARG A 116 4.17 -16.22 1.98
CA ARG A 116 3.40 -16.84 0.90
C ARG A 116 3.79 -16.29 -0.48
N ASP A 117 4.48 -15.16 -0.53
CA ASP A 117 5.04 -14.64 -1.77
C ASP A 117 6.08 -15.64 -2.33
N HIS A 118 6.15 -15.81 -3.65
CA HIS A 118 7.20 -16.63 -4.29
C HIS A 118 8.60 -16.06 -4.04
N THR A 119 8.69 -14.76 -3.81
CA THR A 119 9.93 -14.06 -3.45
C THR A 119 9.60 -13.14 -2.27
N PRO A 120 9.56 -13.69 -1.04
CA PRO A 120 9.30 -12.91 0.16
C PRO A 120 10.31 -11.77 0.29
N ARG A 121 9.83 -10.57 0.65
CA ARG A 121 10.67 -9.41 0.89
C ARG A 121 10.12 -8.61 2.05
N ALA A 122 11.00 -8.26 2.97
CA ALA A 122 10.67 -7.30 4.00
C ALA A 122 10.38 -5.93 3.36
N ARG A 123 9.32 -5.28 3.84
CA ARG A 123 9.01 -3.89 3.50
C ARG A 123 8.54 -3.14 4.72
N ARG A 124 8.85 -1.84 4.76
CA ARG A 124 8.32 -0.96 5.78
C ARG A 124 6.81 -0.77 5.60
N VAL A 125 6.09 -0.83 6.70
CA VAL A 125 4.66 -0.51 6.80
C VAL A 125 4.46 0.54 7.89
N PHE A 126 3.43 1.37 7.76
CA PHE A 126 3.15 2.43 8.74
C PHE A 126 2.77 1.86 10.11
N SER A 127 2.03 0.75 10.13
CA SER A 127 1.64 0.02 11.34
C SER A 127 1.30 -1.43 11.01
N PHE A 128 0.92 -2.21 12.01
CA PHE A 128 0.45 -3.59 11.83
C PHE A 128 -0.84 -3.61 11.01
N HIS A 129 -0.98 -4.62 10.13
CA HIS A 129 -2.23 -4.88 9.43
C HIS A 129 -3.34 -5.27 10.40
N ARG A 130 -4.58 -5.01 10.02
CA ARG A 130 -5.74 -5.49 10.77
C ARG A 130 -5.86 -7.00 10.75
N PRO A 131 -6.36 -7.61 11.83
CA PRO A 131 -6.68 -9.02 11.84
C PRO A 131 -7.64 -9.44 10.72
N GLU A 132 -8.67 -8.62 10.42
CA GLU A 132 -9.66 -8.91 9.38
C GLU A 132 -9.03 -8.90 7.98
N THR A 133 -8.07 -7.99 7.75
CA THR A 133 -7.29 -7.94 6.51
C THR A 133 -6.48 -9.22 6.37
N LEU A 134 -5.72 -9.59 7.40
CA LEU A 134 -4.90 -10.81 7.37
C LEU A 134 -5.77 -12.08 7.23
N ALA A 135 -6.95 -12.12 7.83
CA ALA A 135 -7.91 -13.22 7.66
C ALA A 135 -8.37 -13.33 6.21
N THR A 136 -8.71 -12.19 5.58
CA THR A 136 -9.10 -12.14 4.17
C THR A 136 -7.95 -12.58 3.27
N GLU A 137 -6.72 -12.15 3.57
CA GLU A 137 -5.54 -12.54 2.81
C GLU A 137 -5.26 -14.03 2.94
N LEU A 138 -5.35 -14.63 4.14
CA LEU A 138 -5.18 -16.07 4.35
C LEU A 138 -6.21 -16.92 3.60
N ALA A 139 -7.40 -16.38 3.34
CA ALA A 139 -8.45 -17.07 2.59
C ALA A 139 -8.19 -17.07 1.07
N GLN A 140 -7.27 -16.25 0.57
CA GLN A 140 -6.91 -16.25 -0.85
C GLN A 140 -5.92 -17.37 -1.16
N GLU A 141 -6.05 -17.95 -2.35
CA GLU A 141 -5.15 -19.01 -2.84
C GLU A 141 -3.70 -18.51 -3.02
N THR A 142 -3.51 -17.24 -3.34
CA THR A 142 -2.20 -16.64 -3.57
C THR A 142 -2.23 -15.14 -3.27
N THR A 143 -1.07 -14.52 -3.09
CA THR A 143 -0.94 -13.09 -2.73
C THR A 143 -1.09 -12.17 -3.95
N LEU A 144 -1.32 -10.87 -3.70
CA LEU A 144 -1.26 -9.84 -4.74
C LEU A 144 0.08 -9.84 -5.49
N ARG A 145 1.19 -9.93 -4.75
CA ARG A 145 2.55 -9.92 -5.31
C ARG A 145 2.81 -11.10 -6.25
N ASN A 146 2.26 -12.27 -5.94
CA ASN A 146 2.33 -13.43 -6.84
C ASN A 146 1.50 -13.23 -8.10
N ARG A 147 0.27 -12.68 -8.00
CA ARG A 147 -0.57 -12.40 -9.17
C ARG A 147 0.07 -11.38 -10.13
N LEU A 148 0.82 -10.42 -9.60
CA LEU A 148 1.57 -9.45 -10.42
C LEU A 148 2.66 -10.11 -11.27
N GLN A 149 3.20 -11.26 -10.86
CA GLN A 149 4.21 -12.01 -11.63
C GLN A 149 3.60 -12.80 -12.79
N THR A 150 2.29 -13.05 -12.77
CA THR A 150 1.59 -13.94 -13.71
C THR A 150 0.51 -13.21 -14.50
N MET A 151 0.62 -11.89 -14.68
CA MET A 151 -0.30 -11.13 -15.51
C MET A 151 -0.25 -11.60 -16.96
N PRO A 152 -1.40 -11.73 -17.67
CA PRO A 152 -1.43 -12.16 -19.06
C PRO A 152 -0.81 -11.09 -19.97
N PRO A 153 -0.38 -11.42 -21.20
CA PRO A 153 0.17 -10.45 -22.13
C PRO A 153 -0.73 -9.23 -22.36
N LEU A 154 -0.13 -8.06 -22.55
CA LEU A 154 -0.85 -6.83 -22.87
C LEU A 154 -1.49 -6.93 -24.26
N ASN A 155 -2.81 -6.64 -24.34
CA ASN A 155 -3.46 -6.39 -25.62
C ASN A 155 -3.04 -5.00 -26.13
N LYS A 156 -2.35 -4.99 -27.27
CA LYS A 156 -1.74 -3.78 -27.85
C LYS A 156 -2.67 -3.02 -28.81
N ILE A 157 -3.86 -3.57 -29.12
CA ILE A 157 -4.79 -2.96 -30.06
C ILE A 157 -5.23 -1.58 -29.54
N GLY A 158 -5.08 -0.55 -30.38
CA GLY A 158 -5.46 0.82 -30.05
C GLY A 158 -4.48 1.56 -29.12
N LEU A 159 -3.36 0.95 -28.75
CA LEU A 159 -2.33 1.59 -27.94
C LEU A 159 -1.22 2.19 -28.80
N ARG A 160 -0.76 3.39 -28.44
CA ARG A 160 0.48 3.97 -28.97
C ARG A 160 1.69 3.21 -28.40
N GLN A 161 2.81 3.24 -29.13
CA GLN A 161 4.03 2.56 -28.71
C GLN A 161 4.52 3.02 -27.32
N CYS A 162 4.45 4.31 -27.01
CA CYS A 162 4.80 4.84 -25.69
C CYS A 162 3.91 4.33 -24.56
N GLN A 163 2.63 4.06 -24.84
CA GLN A 163 1.69 3.50 -23.86
C GLN A 163 1.98 2.03 -23.62
N ILE A 164 2.32 1.27 -24.69
CA ILE A 164 2.76 -0.13 -24.58
C ILE A 164 4.01 -0.24 -23.72
N GLU A 165 5.00 0.62 -23.97
CA GLU A 165 6.25 0.70 -23.19
C GLU A 165 5.96 1.00 -21.72
N ALA A 166 5.14 2.02 -21.44
CA ALA A 166 4.74 2.40 -20.08
C ALA A 166 4.06 1.27 -19.31
N ILE A 167 3.05 0.61 -19.91
CA ILE A 167 2.30 -0.47 -19.25
C ILE A 167 3.20 -1.70 -19.05
N THR A 168 3.95 -2.10 -20.07
CA THR A 168 4.84 -3.28 -19.99
C THR A 168 5.97 -3.06 -18.99
N GLY A 169 6.57 -1.86 -18.98
CA GLY A 169 7.60 -1.49 -18.02
C GLY A 169 7.08 -1.49 -16.59
N LEU A 170 5.89 -0.93 -16.37
CA LEU A 170 5.23 -0.94 -15.06
C LEU A 170 4.98 -2.38 -14.58
N GLU A 171 4.37 -3.23 -15.41
CA GLU A 171 4.09 -4.63 -15.05
C GLU A 171 5.36 -5.41 -14.74
N THR A 172 6.44 -5.19 -15.50
CA THR A 172 7.75 -5.78 -15.23
C THR A 172 8.30 -5.35 -13.88
N SER A 173 8.12 -4.08 -13.52
CA SER A 173 8.59 -3.53 -12.25
C SER A 173 7.79 -4.05 -11.05
N LEU A 174 6.46 -4.11 -11.20
CA LEU A 174 5.54 -4.65 -10.20
C LEU A 174 5.76 -6.16 -9.98
N ALA A 175 5.99 -6.94 -11.04
CA ALA A 175 6.33 -8.36 -10.95
C ALA A 175 7.62 -8.60 -10.15
N LYS A 176 8.59 -7.67 -10.21
CA LYS A 176 9.81 -7.69 -9.39
C LYS A 176 9.60 -7.21 -7.96
N GLY A 177 8.36 -6.87 -7.58
CA GLY A 177 8.01 -6.35 -6.26
C GLY A 177 8.60 -4.97 -5.95
N GLN A 178 8.90 -4.16 -6.97
CA GLN A 178 9.41 -2.79 -6.79
C GLN A 178 8.29 -1.89 -6.25
N PRO A 179 8.44 -1.26 -5.07
CA PRO A 179 7.34 -0.57 -4.40
C PRO A 179 6.93 0.74 -5.07
N ARG A 180 7.83 1.36 -5.85
CA ARG A 180 7.62 2.67 -6.46
C ARG A 180 8.12 2.65 -7.90
N SER A 181 7.27 3.03 -8.84
CA SER A 181 7.57 3.06 -10.28
C SER A 181 7.23 4.42 -10.88
N LEU A 182 8.12 4.96 -11.72
CA LEU A 182 7.92 6.24 -12.38
C LEU A 182 7.77 6.07 -13.89
N ILE A 183 6.70 6.64 -14.44
CA ILE A 183 6.45 6.72 -15.87
C ILE A 183 6.65 8.18 -16.30
N GLN A 184 7.64 8.43 -17.15
CA GLN A 184 7.83 9.74 -17.78
C GLN A 184 7.13 9.76 -19.13
N MET A 185 6.14 10.65 -19.28
CA MET A 185 5.39 10.81 -20.52
C MET A 185 5.08 12.28 -20.79
N ALA A 186 5.42 12.75 -22.00
CA ALA A 186 5.11 14.08 -22.48
C ALA A 186 3.61 14.40 -22.34
N THR A 187 3.31 15.68 -22.10
CA THR A 187 1.92 16.18 -22.10
C THR A 187 1.28 15.92 -23.46
N GLY A 188 0.04 15.43 -23.48
CA GLY A 188 -0.65 15.02 -24.72
C GLY A 188 -0.36 13.58 -25.18
N ALA A 189 0.64 12.90 -24.62
CA ALA A 189 0.94 11.50 -24.97
C ALA A 189 -0.10 10.48 -24.44
N GLY A 190 -1.11 10.93 -23.70
CA GLY A 190 -2.21 10.11 -23.20
C GLY A 190 -1.94 9.45 -21.85
N LYS A 191 -1.30 10.16 -20.89
CA LYS A 191 -1.00 9.66 -19.53
C LYS A 191 -2.22 9.04 -18.83
N THR A 192 -3.32 9.77 -18.77
CA THR A 192 -4.55 9.33 -18.08
C THR A 192 -5.17 8.10 -18.76
N PHE A 193 -5.13 8.03 -20.09
CA PHE A 193 -5.56 6.85 -20.84
C PHE A 193 -4.66 5.63 -20.54
N THR A 194 -3.34 5.81 -20.53
CA THR A 194 -2.39 4.77 -20.08
C THR A 194 -2.71 4.29 -18.67
N ALA A 195 -3.04 5.23 -17.77
CA ALA A 195 -3.42 4.93 -16.40
C ALA A 195 -4.70 4.13 -16.30
N CYS A 196 -5.75 4.50 -17.05
CA CYS A 196 -6.98 3.71 -17.12
C CYS A 196 -6.69 2.26 -17.56
N ASN A 197 -5.80 2.09 -18.54
CA ASN A 197 -5.43 0.75 -19.05
C ASN A 197 -4.71 -0.10 -18.00
N PHE A 198 -3.63 0.39 -17.39
CA PHE A 198 -2.93 -0.42 -16.39
C PHE A 198 -3.79 -0.62 -15.13
N VAL A 199 -4.58 0.37 -14.71
CA VAL A 199 -5.50 0.22 -13.55
C VAL A 199 -6.53 -0.87 -13.82
N TYR A 200 -7.12 -0.89 -15.03
CA TYR A 200 -8.01 -1.97 -15.44
C TYR A 200 -7.31 -3.34 -15.31
N ARG A 201 -6.08 -3.46 -15.82
CA ARG A 201 -5.33 -4.72 -15.78
C ARG A 201 -4.98 -5.16 -14.36
N LEU A 202 -4.64 -4.22 -13.47
CA LEU A 202 -4.41 -4.50 -12.04
C LEU A 202 -5.70 -5.01 -11.36
N ILE A 203 -6.84 -4.39 -11.63
CA ILE A 203 -8.13 -4.85 -11.09
C ILE A 203 -8.49 -6.23 -11.63
N LYS A 204 -8.43 -6.41 -12.96
CA LYS A 204 -8.90 -7.62 -13.64
C LYS A 204 -8.03 -8.83 -13.36
N HIS A 205 -6.71 -8.68 -13.51
CA HIS A 205 -5.76 -9.79 -13.52
C HIS A 205 -5.04 -9.93 -12.17
N ALA A 206 -4.61 -8.82 -11.57
CA ALA A 206 -3.97 -8.85 -10.25
C ALA A 206 -4.97 -8.85 -9.09
N LYS A 207 -6.28 -8.74 -9.38
CA LYS A 207 -7.37 -8.69 -8.39
C LYS A 207 -7.17 -7.57 -7.37
N ALA A 208 -6.69 -6.40 -7.83
CA ALA A 208 -6.59 -5.22 -6.99
C ALA A 208 -7.97 -4.92 -6.37
N LYS A 209 -8.00 -4.82 -5.05
CA LYS A 209 -9.17 -4.47 -4.25
C LYS A 209 -9.53 -3.01 -4.48
N ARG A 210 -8.54 -2.10 -4.38
CA ARG A 210 -8.76 -0.66 -4.51
C ARG A 210 -7.51 0.08 -4.97
N VAL A 211 -7.70 1.02 -5.90
CA VAL A 211 -6.69 1.94 -6.42
C VAL A 211 -7.03 3.36 -5.99
N LEU A 212 -6.10 4.03 -5.33
CA LEU A 212 -6.16 5.47 -5.08
C LEU A 212 -5.55 6.21 -6.27
N PHE A 213 -6.27 7.18 -6.83
CA PHE A 213 -5.79 8.03 -7.91
C PHE A 213 -5.73 9.48 -7.42
N LEU A 214 -4.51 9.97 -7.19
CA LEU A 214 -4.25 11.32 -6.72
C LEU A 214 -4.09 12.29 -7.88
N VAL A 215 -4.80 13.40 -7.76
CA VAL A 215 -4.73 14.55 -8.66
C VAL A 215 -4.30 15.79 -7.88
N ASP A 216 -3.73 16.78 -8.58
CA ASP A 216 -3.30 18.04 -7.96
C ASP A 216 -4.48 18.95 -7.55
N ARG A 217 -5.58 18.90 -8.32
CA ARG A 217 -6.74 19.80 -8.18
C ARG A 217 -8.07 19.09 -8.44
N ASN A 218 -9.16 19.59 -7.87
CA ASN A 218 -10.50 19.01 -8.01
C ASN A 218 -10.98 18.94 -9.46
N ASN A 219 -10.71 19.97 -10.27
CA ASN A 219 -11.07 19.99 -11.69
C ASN A 219 -10.36 18.90 -12.51
N LEU A 220 -9.11 18.56 -12.16
CA LEU A 220 -8.38 17.44 -12.74
C LEU A 220 -8.98 16.10 -12.30
N GLY A 221 -9.48 16.01 -11.07
CA GLY A 221 -10.22 14.85 -10.58
C GLY A 221 -11.48 14.56 -11.41
N ALA A 222 -12.24 15.61 -11.74
CA ALA A 222 -13.40 15.51 -12.63
C ALA A 222 -13.01 15.06 -14.05
N GLN A 223 -11.88 15.56 -14.59
CA GLN A 223 -11.36 15.13 -15.89
C GLN A 223 -10.92 13.66 -15.88
N THR A 224 -10.18 13.23 -14.86
CA THR A 224 -9.78 11.83 -14.68
C THR A 224 -11.01 10.93 -14.58
N LYS A 225 -12.03 11.32 -13.81
CA LYS A 225 -13.29 10.56 -13.70
C LYS A 225 -13.99 10.43 -15.05
N LYS A 226 -13.98 11.48 -15.88
CA LYS A 226 -14.54 11.45 -17.23
C LYS A 226 -13.75 10.51 -18.15
N GLU A 227 -12.42 10.52 -18.08
CA GLU A 227 -11.57 9.59 -18.82
C GLU A 227 -11.88 8.13 -18.46
N PHE A 228 -11.96 7.79 -17.17
CA PHE A 228 -12.40 6.45 -16.75
C PHE A 228 -13.79 6.11 -17.30
N SER A 229 -14.75 7.05 -17.26
CA SER A 229 -16.11 6.81 -17.74
C SER A 229 -16.16 6.52 -19.26
N ASN A 230 -15.27 7.13 -20.03
CA ASN A 230 -15.19 6.95 -21.47
C ASN A 230 -14.27 5.79 -21.89
N PHE A 231 -13.52 5.21 -20.96
CA PHE A 231 -12.56 4.14 -21.26
C PHE A 231 -13.29 2.83 -21.56
N TYR A 232 -13.18 2.33 -22.80
CA TYR A 232 -13.87 1.13 -23.24
C TYR A 232 -13.03 -0.14 -23.00
N LEU A 233 -13.62 -1.13 -22.34
CA LEU A 233 -12.99 -2.41 -22.04
C LEU A 233 -13.29 -3.40 -23.17
N ASN A 234 -12.40 -3.46 -24.17
CA ASN A 234 -12.61 -4.25 -25.39
C ASN A 234 -12.95 -5.73 -25.13
N ASP A 235 -12.35 -6.34 -24.12
CA ASP A 235 -12.55 -7.75 -23.76
C ASP A 235 -13.74 -7.99 -22.83
N GLU A 236 -14.38 -6.94 -22.31
CA GLU A 236 -15.64 -7.03 -21.55
C GLU A 236 -16.83 -6.40 -22.29
N ASN A 237 -16.58 -5.76 -23.43
CA ASN A 237 -17.56 -5.11 -24.29
C ASN A 237 -18.49 -4.13 -23.54
N ARG A 238 -17.90 -3.29 -22.68
CA ARG A 238 -18.58 -2.25 -21.91
C ARG A 238 -17.60 -1.15 -21.47
N TYR A 239 -18.11 -0.02 -20.98
CA TYR A 239 -17.26 1.03 -20.43
C TYR A 239 -16.75 0.66 -19.03
N PHE A 240 -15.61 1.22 -18.64
CA PHE A 240 -14.97 0.92 -17.35
C PHE A 240 -15.94 1.14 -16.19
N THR A 241 -16.69 2.25 -16.19
CA THR A 241 -17.63 2.58 -15.10
C THR A 241 -18.89 1.73 -15.09
N ASP A 242 -19.16 0.97 -16.16
CA ASP A 242 -20.23 -0.04 -16.18
C ASP A 242 -19.76 -1.34 -15.51
N ALA A 243 -18.44 -1.59 -15.48
CA ALA A 243 -17.83 -2.77 -14.87
C ALA A 243 -17.41 -2.52 -13.42
N TYR A 244 -16.91 -1.32 -13.11
CA TYR A 244 -16.27 -1.01 -11.83
C TYR A 244 -16.69 0.36 -11.32
N ILE A 245 -16.99 0.44 -10.02
CA ILE A 245 -17.29 1.71 -9.37
C ILE A 245 -16.01 2.56 -9.29
N VAL A 246 -16.10 3.76 -9.84
CA VAL A 246 -15.05 4.80 -9.77
C VAL A 246 -15.62 5.98 -9.00
N GLN A 247 -15.09 6.28 -7.83
CA GLN A 247 -15.53 7.40 -7.00
C GLN A 247 -14.62 8.61 -7.27
N HIS A 248 -15.22 9.78 -7.50
CA HIS A 248 -14.53 11.06 -7.33
C HIS A 248 -15.00 11.64 -6.00
N MET A 249 -14.08 11.80 -5.05
CA MET A 249 -14.43 12.21 -3.70
C MET A 249 -14.90 13.66 -3.68
N GLN A 250 -16.03 13.90 -3.03
CA GLN A 250 -16.55 15.25 -2.75
C GLN A 250 -16.63 15.52 -1.23
N HIS A 251 -16.56 14.45 -0.44
CA HIS A 251 -16.56 14.45 1.02
C HIS A 251 -15.44 13.52 1.51
N ASN A 252 -15.04 13.64 2.77
CA ASN A 252 -14.12 12.72 3.46
C ASN A 252 -14.74 11.33 3.71
N THR A 253 -15.21 10.67 2.66
CA THR A 253 -15.83 9.35 2.73
C THR A 253 -15.47 8.55 1.50
N VAL A 254 -14.98 7.33 1.71
CA VAL A 254 -14.69 6.38 0.63
C VAL A 254 -15.82 5.38 0.50
N ASP A 255 -16.33 5.21 -0.72
CA ASP A 255 -17.22 4.12 -1.07
C ASP A 255 -16.46 2.79 -0.97
N LYS A 256 -16.96 1.88 -0.14
CA LYS A 256 -16.33 0.59 0.13
C LYS A 256 -16.30 -0.32 -1.11
N ASP A 257 -17.21 -0.13 -2.06
CA ASP A 257 -17.27 -0.93 -3.28
C ASP A 257 -16.53 -0.27 -4.45
N ALA A 258 -16.05 0.98 -4.28
CA ALA A 258 -15.22 1.65 -5.28
C ALA A 258 -13.91 0.89 -5.50
N LYS A 259 -13.62 0.62 -6.78
CA LYS A 259 -12.34 0.07 -7.25
C LYS A 259 -11.30 1.13 -7.52
N VAL A 260 -11.75 2.32 -7.91
CA VAL A 260 -10.89 3.48 -8.12
C VAL A 260 -11.45 4.64 -7.31
N VAL A 261 -10.61 5.27 -6.50
CA VAL A 261 -10.95 6.42 -5.68
C VAL A 261 -10.09 7.58 -6.14
N ILE A 262 -10.71 8.61 -6.70
CA ILE A 262 -10.06 9.82 -7.22
C ILE A 262 -10.22 10.92 -6.17
N THR A 263 -9.11 11.51 -5.73
CA THR A 263 -9.12 12.60 -4.74
C THR A 263 -7.86 13.45 -4.87
N THR A 264 -7.89 14.64 -4.28
CA THR A 264 -6.68 15.44 -4.05
C THR A 264 -5.87 14.92 -2.86
N ILE A 265 -4.58 15.24 -2.82
CA ILE A 265 -3.72 14.88 -1.68
C ILE A 265 -4.05 15.68 -0.42
N GLN A 266 -4.57 16.91 -0.59
CA GLN A 266 -5.03 17.80 0.46
C GLN A 266 -6.21 17.17 1.22
N ARG A 267 -7.24 16.74 0.48
CA ARG A 267 -8.40 16.04 1.07
C ARG A 267 -7.99 14.73 1.74
N LEU A 268 -7.11 13.95 1.11
CA LEU A 268 -6.62 12.72 1.70
C LEU A 268 -5.86 12.96 3.02
N TYR A 269 -5.06 14.01 3.10
CA TYR A 269 -4.40 14.39 4.35
C TYR A 269 -5.42 14.79 5.42
N SER A 270 -6.42 15.62 5.08
CA SER A 270 -7.53 15.98 5.99
C SER A 270 -8.21 14.73 6.55
N MET A 271 -8.47 13.72 5.71
CA MET A 271 -9.01 12.43 6.15
C MET A 271 -8.07 11.73 7.13
N LEU A 272 -6.78 11.61 6.82
CA LEU A 272 -5.80 10.97 7.70
C LEU A 272 -5.65 11.69 9.04
N ARG A 273 -5.89 13.01 9.07
CA ARG A 273 -5.96 13.82 10.29
C ARG A 273 -7.24 13.62 11.11
N GLY A 274 -8.20 12.85 10.60
CA GLY A 274 -9.48 12.57 11.27
C GLY A 274 -10.46 13.74 11.18
N GLU A 275 -10.26 14.66 10.24
CA GLU A 275 -11.20 15.76 10.01
C GLU A 275 -12.49 15.23 9.38
N ALA A 276 -13.64 15.71 9.87
CA ALA A 276 -14.95 15.24 9.45
C ALA A 276 -15.22 15.47 7.95
N ASP A 277 -14.74 16.59 7.41
CA ASP A 277 -14.76 16.87 5.98
C ASP A 277 -13.68 17.91 5.61
N TYR A 278 -13.45 18.08 4.31
CA TYR A 278 -12.56 19.08 3.73
C TYR A 278 -13.34 20.00 2.77
N ASP A 279 -13.13 21.31 2.90
CA ASP A 279 -13.78 22.30 2.03
C ASP A 279 -13.23 22.20 0.60
N SER A 280 -14.11 21.88 -0.35
CA SER A 280 -13.79 21.69 -1.77
C SER A 280 -13.22 22.94 -2.42
N ALA A 281 -13.51 24.15 -1.90
CA ALA A 281 -12.90 25.39 -2.42
C ALA A 281 -11.38 25.42 -2.25
N ASN A 282 -10.85 24.69 -1.26
CA ASN A 282 -9.40 24.58 -1.04
C ASN A 282 -8.72 23.57 -1.99
N GLU A 283 -9.48 22.78 -2.74
CA GLU A 283 -8.97 21.81 -3.71
C GLU A 283 -8.74 22.42 -5.11
N ASP A 284 -9.03 23.70 -5.30
CA ASP A 284 -8.74 24.43 -6.53
C ASP A 284 -7.31 25.00 -6.56
N VAL A 285 -6.64 25.01 -5.40
CA VAL A 285 -5.24 25.44 -5.24
C VAL A 285 -4.32 24.21 -5.23
N SER A 286 -3.23 24.26 -5.99
CA SER A 286 -2.26 23.17 -6.04
C SER A 286 -1.60 22.93 -4.69
N ALA A 287 -1.41 21.66 -4.32
CA ALA A 287 -0.67 21.27 -3.11
C ALA A 287 0.78 21.82 -3.10
N TYR A 288 1.35 22.03 -4.29
CA TYR A 288 2.66 22.62 -4.48
C TYR A 288 2.70 24.12 -4.15
N GLU A 289 1.61 24.83 -4.46
CA GLU A 289 1.50 26.29 -4.26
C GLU A 289 1.22 26.67 -2.80
N LEU A 290 0.55 25.79 -2.05
CA LEU A 290 0.22 25.98 -0.63
C LEU A 290 1.47 26.05 0.29
N GLY A 291 2.64 25.61 -0.18
CA GLY A 291 3.87 25.57 0.62
C GLY A 291 3.84 24.52 1.73
N ALA A 292 4.74 24.64 2.70
CA ALA A 292 4.73 23.76 3.88
C ALA A 292 3.47 24.01 4.72
N LEU A 293 2.85 22.94 5.23
CA LEU A 293 1.67 23.00 6.09
C LEU A 293 2.07 23.50 7.48
N GLY A 294 2.47 24.77 7.61
CA GLY A 294 2.80 25.39 8.90
C GLY A 294 3.72 24.51 9.78
N LYS A 295 3.27 24.18 11.00
CA LYS A 295 3.82 23.05 11.75
C LYS A 295 3.15 21.78 11.24
N PRO A 296 3.85 20.92 10.48
CA PRO A 296 3.23 19.72 9.93
C PRO A 296 2.81 18.85 11.10
N ALA A 297 1.51 18.66 11.26
CA ALA A 297 1.04 17.72 12.25
C ALA A 297 1.34 16.31 11.70
N THR A 298 2.09 15.53 12.46
CA THR A 298 2.44 14.14 12.11
C THR A 298 1.17 13.35 11.82
N ILE A 299 1.20 12.57 10.74
CA ILE A 299 0.11 11.65 10.42
C ILE A 299 0.10 10.54 11.49
N GLU A 300 -1.08 10.29 12.05
CA GLU A 300 -1.30 9.21 13.01
C GLU A 300 -2.08 8.06 12.34
N TYR A 301 -2.16 6.93 13.03
CA TYR A 301 -2.96 5.81 12.56
C TYR A 301 -4.44 6.21 12.46
N ASN A 302 -5.02 6.09 11.27
CA ASN A 302 -6.44 6.31 11.04
C ASN A 302 -7.19 4.99 10.96
N ARG A 303 -8.22 4.79 11.80
CA ARG A 303 -9.00 3.56 11.80
C ARG A 303 -9.97 3.44 10.61
N ASP A 304 -10.38 4.54 10.02
CA ASP A 304 -11.29 4.48 8.87
C ASP A 304 -10.53 4.27 7.55
N LEU A 305 -9.25 4.65 7.52
CA LEU A 305 -8.32 4.40 6.43
C LEU A 305 -7.07 3.68 6.95
N PRO A 306 -7.11 2.36 7.23
CA PRO A 306 -5.91 1.62 7.63
C PRO A 306 -4.82 1.61 6.55
N PRO A 307 -3.54 1.33 6.89
CA PRO A 307 -2.43 1.32 5.93
C PRO A 307 -2.67 0.41 4.71
N GLU A 308 -3.32 -0.73 4.89
CA GLU A 308 -3.65 -1.70 3.82
C GLU A 308 -4.89 -1.34 2.97
N PHE A 309 -5.46 -0.15 3.14
CA PHE A 309 -6.76 0.17 2.54
C PHE A 309 -6.75 0.28 1.01
N PHE A 310 -5.59 0.63 0.43
CA PHE A 310 -5.35 0.69 -1.01
C PHE A 310 -4.21 -0.27 -1.37
N ASP A 311 -4.35 -0.98 -2.49
CA ASP A 311 -3.27 -1.83 -3.01
C ASP A 311 -2.29 -1.04 -3.90
N PHE A 312 -2.82 0.00 -4.56
CA PHE A 312 -2.08 0.85 -5.49
C PHE A 312 -2.42 2.32 -5.28
N ILE A 313 -1.41 3.17 -5.39
CA ILE A 313 -1.54 4.62 -5.47
C ILE A 313 -1.00 5.07 -6.82
N VAL A 314 -1.82 5.76 -7.60
CA VAL A 314 -1.43 6.42 -8.84
C VAL A 314 -1.41 7.92 -8.60
N THR A 315 -0.32 8.58 -8.96
CA THR A 315 -0.16 10.02 -8.79
C THR A 315 0.06 10.67 -10.15
N ASP A 316 -0.92 11.46 -10.61
CA ASP A 316 -0.75 12.25 -11.83
C ASP A 316 -0.03 13.57 -11.52
N GLU A 317 0.81 14.01 -12.45
CA GLU A 317 1.80 15.07 -12.24
C GLU A 317 2.52 14.94 -10.90
N CYS A 318 3.04 13.74 -10.62
CA CYS A 318 3.53 13.32 -9.29
C CYS A 318 4.57 14.26 -8.70
N HIS A 319 5.31 14.98 -9.54
CA HIS A 319 6.26 16.01 -9.12
C HIS A 319 5.60 17.16 -8.34
N ARG A 320 4.27 17.28 -8.28
CA ARG A 320 3.55 18.29 -7.49
C ARG A 320 3.14 17.78 -6.11
N SER A 321 2.97 16.46 -5.97
CA SER A 321 2.31 15.84 -4.81
C SER A 321 3.26 15.07 -3.89
N ILE A 322 4.54 14.93 -4.25
CA ILE A 322 5.52 14.10 -3.51
C ILE A 322 6.45 14.91 -2.59
N TYR A 323 6.26 16.22 -2.48
CA TYR A 323 7.16 17.09 -1.70
C TYR A 323 6.65 17.40 -0.31
N GLY A 324 7.60 17.74 0.57
CA GLY A 324 7.33 18.25 1.90
C GLY A 324 6.47 17.31 2.73
N ASP A 325 5.43 17.87 3.34
CA ASP A 325 4.57 17.19 4.31
C ASP A 325 3.68 16.12 3.65
N TRP A 326 3.42 16.27 2.36
CA TRP A 326 2.58 15.35 1.58
C TRP A 326 3.23 13.98 1.38
N ARG A 327 4.55 13.89 1.48
CA ARG A 327 5.27 12.61 1.42
C ARG A 327 4.77 11.62 2.48
N GLN A 328 4.41 12.11 3.68
CA GLN A 328 3.91 11.27 4.77
C GLN A 328 2.58 10.61 4.40
N VAL A 329 1.75 11.27 3.58
CA VAL A 329 0.46 10.72 3.10
C VAL A 329 0.71 9.52 2.20
N LEU A 330 1.70 9.62 1.31
CA LEU A 330 2.05 8.52 0.40
C LEU A 330 2.77 7.37 1.11
N GLU A 331 3.52 7.67 2.16
CA GLU A 331 4.23 6.67 2.98
C GLU A 331 3.35 6.01 4.04
N TYR A 332 2.11 6.47 4.21
CA TYR A 332 1.14 5.90 5.15
C TYR A 332 0.62 4.52 4.69
N PHE A 333 0.35 4.35 3.40
CA PHE A 333 -0.28 3.14 2.89
C PHE A 333 0.73 2.05 2.52
N ASP A 334 0.43 0.79 2.83
CA ASP A 334 1.16 -0.39 2.31
C ASP A 334 0.68 -0.69 0.88
N ALA A 335 1.08 0.18 -0.05
CA ALA A 335 0.63 0.16 -1.43
C ALA A 335 1.79 0.32 -2.42
N PHE A 336 1.64 -0.25 -3.62
CA PHE A 336 2.52 0.09 -4.73
C PHE A 336 2.22 1.50 -5.24
N THR A 337 3.24 2.35 -5.36
CA THR A 337 3.09 3.72 -5.86
C THR A 337 3.53 3.86 -7.30
N VAL A 338 2.68 4.42 -8.15
CA VAL A 338 2.95 4.72 -9.56
C VAL A 338 2.89 6.23 -9.79
N GLY A 339 4.00 6.80 -10.23
CA GLY A 339 4.10 8.21 -10.60
C GLY A 339 3.97 8.41 -12.11
N LEU A 340 3.18 9.39 -12.50
CA LEU A 340 3.08 9.87 -13.88
C LEU A 340 3.55 11.32 -13.91
N THR A 341 4.48 11.66 -14.80
CA THR A 341 4.95 13.04 -14.95
C THR A 341 5.53 13.28 -16.34
N ALA A 342 5.43 14.50 -16.86
CA ALA A 342 6.19 14.88 -18.05
C ALA A 342 7.64 15.30 -17.73
N THR A 343 7.84 15.88 -16.54
CA THR A 343 9.06 16.59 -16.16
C THR A 343 9.54 16.11 -14.78
N PRO A 344 10.21 14.95 -14.69
CA PRO A 344 10.69 14.45 -13.40
C PRO A 344 11.82 15.32 -12.87
N SER A 345 11.70 15.77 -11.61
CA SER A 345 12.78 16.45 -10.89
C SER A 345 13.75 15.46 -10.26
N LYS A 346 14.94 15.89 -9.84
CA LYS A 346 15.87 15.03 -9.08
C LYS A 346 15.24 14.43 -7.82
N LEU A 347 14.42 15.21 -7.12
CA LEU A 347 13.68 14.75 -5.95
C LEU A 347 12.63 13.71 -6.33
N THR A 348 11.95 13.89 -7.47
CA THR A 348 11.03 12.89 -8.03
C THR A 348 11.76 11.57 -8.28
N LEU A 349 12.88 11.62 -8.99
CA LEU A 349 13.70 10.44 -9.25
C LEU A 349 14.14 9.76 -7.96
N GLY A 350 14.57 10.53 -6.95
CA GLY A 350 14.94 10.00 -5.63
C GLY A 350 13.78 9.31 -4.91
N TYR A 351 12.58 9.91 -4.89
CA TYR A 351 11.41 9.31 -4.24
C TYR A 351 11.02 7.97 -4.88
N PHE A 352 11.11 7.87 -6.21
CA PHE A 352 10.81 6.65 -6.96
C PHE A 352 12.03 5.71 -7.09
N ASN A 353 13.06 5.84 -6.26
CA ASN A 353 14.26 5.00 -6.25
C ASN A 353 14.97 4.89 -7.61
N GLN A 354 14.87 5.92 -8.44
CA GLN A 354 15.35 5.95 -9.83
C GLN A 354 14.76 4.84 -10.71
N ASN A 355 13.65 4.23 -10.30
CA ASN A 355 12.95 3.18 -11.03
C ASN A 355 12.03 3.79 -12.09
N ILE A 356 12.64 4.38 -13.13
CA ILE A 356 11.94 4.85 -14.31
C ILE A 356 11.61 3.62 -15.18
N VAL A 357 10.32 3.36 -15.37
CA VAL A 357 9.87 2.15 -16.09
C VAL A 357 9.57 2.42 -17.56
N ALA A 358 9.38 3.68 -17.94
CA ALA A 358 9.29 4.13 -19.32
C ALA A 358 9.61 5.62 -19.45
N GLU A 359 10.26 5.98 -20.55
CA GLU A 359 10.66 7.34 -20.89
C GLU A 359 10.12 7.73 -22.26
N TYR A 360 9.20 8.68 -22.26
CA TYR A 360 8.65 9.31 -23.45
C TYR A 360 8.72 10.83 -23.32
N PRO A 361 9.91 11.42 -23.47
CA PRO A 361 10.12 12.86 -23.31
C PRO A 361 9.55 13.65 -24.50
N TYR A 362 9.51 14.98 -24.36
CA TYR A 362 8.93 15.88 -25.36
C TYR A 362 9.60 15.75 -26.74
N GLU A 363 10.92 15.64 -26.77
CA GLU A 363 11.70 15.51 -28.00
C GLU A 363 11.26 14.28 -28.81
N ARG A 364 11.00 13.15 -28.13
CA ARG A 364 10.49 11.93 -28.75
C ARG A 364 9.05 12.11 -29.24
N SER A 365 8.19 12.78 -28.46
CA SER A 365 6.81 13.06 -28.88
C SER A 365 6.73 13.89 -30.16
N VAL A 366 7.62 14.88 -30.32
CA VAL A 366 7.71 15.70 -31.53
C VAL A 366 8.14 14.86 -32.74
N ILE A 367 9.11 13.95 -32.57
CA ILE A 367 9.56 13.05 -33.64
C ILE A 367 8.43 12.11 -34.10
N ASP A 368 7.63 11.62 -33.16
CA ASP A 368 6.52 10.71 -33.44
C ASP A 368 5.25 11.44 -33.93
N GLY A 369 5.23 12.77 -33.94
CA GLY A 369 4.09 13.58 -34.36
C GLY A 369 2.89 13.54 -33.40
N VAL A 370 3.16 13.38 -32.10
CA VAL A 370 2.17 13.24 -31.02
C VAL A 370 1.88 14.56 -30.31
#